data_AF-A0A3B4WYH9-F1
#
_entry.id   AF-A0A3B4WYH9-F1
#
_cell.length_a   1.000
_cell.length_b   1.000
_cell.length_c   1.000
_cell.angle_alpha   90.00
_cell.angle_beta   90.00
_cell.angle_gamma   90.00
#
_symmetry.space_group_name_H-M   'P 1'
#
loop_
_entity.id
_entity.type
_entity.pdbx_description
1 polymer ?
#
loop_
_entity_poly.entity_id
_entity_poly.type
_entity_poly.pdbx_seq_one_letter_code
_entity_poly.pdbx_strand_id
1 'polypeptide(L)'
;CVYISKAAPQTQVDFDYDGPSMKTSVPGPRSHELTKQLGEIQNVGAINFFCNYEESRGNYLVDVDGNRMLDVYTQISSIPIG
;
A
#
# COMPACT_ATOMS: atom_id res chain seq x y z
N CYS A 1 -35.53 -16.09 -31.26
CA CYS A 1 -34.43 -15.11 -31.30
C CYS A 1 -33.85 -14.94 -29.90
N VAL A 2 -32.65 -15.48 -29.66
CA VAL A 2 -31.92 -15.23 -28.41
C VAL A 2 -31.04 -14.01 -28.69
N TYR A 3 -31.42 -12.86 -28.15
CA TYR A 3 -30.58 -11.67 -28.18
C TYR A 3 -29.47 -11.85 -27.15
N ILE A 4 -28.27 -12.19 -27.62
CA ILE A 4 -27.05 -12.15 -26.80
C ILE A 4 -26.57 -10.69 -26.84
N SER A 5 -26.79 -9.94 -25.77
CA SER A 5 -26.16 -8.64 -25.59
C SER A 5 -24.64 -8.85 -25.44
N LYS A 6 -23.87 -8.28 -26.37
CA LYS A 6 -22.41 -8.17 -26.22
C LYS A 6 -22.10 -7.33 -24.97
N ALA A 7 -21.18 -7.83 -24.15
CA ALA A 7 -20.75 -7.26 -22.89
C ALA A 7 -20.05 -5.89 -23.04
N ALA A 8 -19.99 -5.19 -21.90
CA ALA A 8 -19.64 -3.78 -21.66
C ALA A 8 -18.28 -3.30 -22.21
N PRO A 9 -18.10 -1.97 -22.42
CA PRO A 9 -16.76 -1.40 -22.37
C PRO A 9 -16.33 -1.37 -20.90
N GLN A 10 -15.42 -2.26 -20.51
CA GLN A 10 -14.70 -2.10 -19.24
C GLN A 10 -13.78 -0.89 -19.38
N THR A 11 -14.21 0.25 -18.85
CA THR A 11 -13.30 1.31 -18.45
C THR A 11 -12.61 0.79 -17.18
N GLN A 12 -11.59 -0.06 -17.30
CA GLN A 12 -10.70 -0.36 -16.18
C GLN A 12 -9.95 0.93 -15.86
N VAL A 13 -10.48 1.69 -14.91
CA VAL A 13 -9.72 2.76 -14.27
C VAL A 13 -8.82 2.02 -13.27
N ASP A 14 -7.51 2.03 -13.51
CA ASP A 14 -6.48 1.40 -12.66
C ASP A 14 -6.35 2.14 -11.30
N PHE A 15 -7.47 2.27 -10.58
CA PHE A 15 -7.56 2.99 -9.30
C PHE A 15 -7.01 2.16 -8.14
N ASP A 16 -6.98 0.83 -8.29
CA ASP A 16 -6.62 -0.11 -7.24
C ASP A 16 -5.76 -1.26 -7.77
N TYR A 17 -5.12 -2.01 -6.86
CA TYR A 17 -4.37 -3.22 -7.23
C TYR A 17 -5.25 -4.47 -7.16
N ASP A 18 -4.88 -5.51 -7.92
CA ASP A 18 -5.58 -6.80 -7.90
C ASP A 18 -5.40 -7.59 -6.59
N GLY A 19 -4.35 -7.29 -5.81
CA GLY A 19 -4.04 -8.03 -4.59
C GLY A 19 -2.72 -7.65 -3.91
N PRO A 20 -2.50 -8.14 -2.67
CA PRO A 20 -1.26 -7.91 -1.92
C PRO A 20 -0.08 -8.66 -2.56
N SER A 21 1.14 -8.16 -2.32
CA SER A 21 2.38 -8.75 -2.82
C SER A 21 3.51 -8.49 -1.84
N MET A 22 3.90 -9.52 -1.09
CA MET A 22 4.98 -9.44 -0.10
C MET A 22 6.31 -9.90 -0.70
N LYS A 23 7.33 -9.06 -0.62
CA LYS A 23 8.71 -9.31 -1.08
C LYS A 23 9.66 -9.62 0.08
N THR A 24 9.44 -9.00 1.23
CA THR A 24 10.27 -9.12 2.43
C THR A 24 9.40 -9.27 3.68
N SER A 25 10.02 -9.58 4.81
CA SER A 25 9.37 -9.42 6.12
C SER A 25 9.10 -7.93 6.36
N VAL A 26 8.03 -7.60 7.08
CA VAL A 26 7.70 -6.24 7.49
C VAL A 26 8.00 -6.08 8.99
N PRO A 27 8.78 -5.06 9.41
CA PRO A 27 9.54 -4.11 8.58
C PRO A 27 10.69 -4.77 7.81
N GLY A 28 10.95 -4.26 6.60
CA GLY A 28 12.04 -4.75 5.76
C GLY A 28 13.39 -4.06 6.05
N PRO A 29 14.47 -4.48 5.38
CA PRO A 29 15.82 -3.97 5.64
C PRO A 29 15.95 -2.46 5.43
N ARG A 30 15.29 -1.89 4.42
CA ARG A 30 15.31 -0.45 4.15
C ARG A 30 14.50 0.32 5.18
N SER A 31 13.34 -0.21 5.58
CA SER A 31 12.58 0.34 6.70
C SER A 31 13.41 0.41 7.98
N HIS A 32 14.17 -0.65 8.30
CA HIS A 32 15.06 -0.66 9.47
C HIS A 32 16.17 0.39 9.40
N GLU A 33 16.79 0.58 8.24
CA GLU A 33 17.83 1.59 8.04
C GLU A 33 17.29 3.01 8.29
N LEU A 34 16.13 3.32 7.73
CA LEU A 34 15.46 4.61 7.94
C LEU A 34 15.03 4.81 9.40
N THR A 35 14.54 3.75 10.06
CA THR A 35 14.21 3.78 11.49
C THR A 35 15.45 4.12 12.33
N LYS A 36 16.61 3.55 11.99
CA LYS A 36 17.86 3.83 12.70
C LYS A 36 18.29 5.29 12.52
N GLN A 37 18.25 5.80 11.30
CA GLN A 37 18.60 7.20 11.00
C GLN A 37 17.68 8.18 11.76
N LEU A 38 16.37 7.90 11.79
CA LEU A 38 15.42 8.75 12.50
C LEU A 38 15.52 8.62 14.03
N GLY A 39 15.98 7.46 14.50
CA GLY A 39 16.26 7.17 15.92
C GLY A 39 17.37 8.02 16.53
N GLU A 40 18.23 8.63 15.71
CA GLU A 40 19.25 9.58 16.19
C GLU A 40 18.64 10.91 16.65
N ILE A 41 17.43 11.24 16.18
CA ILE A 41 16.79 12.54 16.41
C ILE A 41 15.56 12.40 17.31
N GLN A 42 14.77 11.34 17.14
CA GLN A 42 13.51 11.15 17.85
C GLN A 42 13.29 9.71 18.31
N ASN A 43 12.36 9.53 19.25
CA ASN A 43 11.94 8.19 19.66
C ASN A 43 11.15 7.51 18.53
N VAL A 44 11.64 6.36 18.07
CA VAL A 44 11.09 5.60 16.95
C VAL A 44 10.29 4.36 17.37
N GLY A 45 10.04 4.16 18.67
CA GLY A 45 9.37 2.96 19.17
C GLY A 45 7.93 2.74 18.69
N ALA A 46 7.29 3.79 18.15
CA ALA A 46 5.94 3.72 17.59
C ALA A 46 5.91 3.53 16.05
N ILE A 47 7.07 3.51 15.39
CA ILE A 47 7.15 3.37 13.93
C ILE A 47 7.03 1.89 13.56
N ASN A 48 6.05 1.56 12.73
CA ASN A 48 5.88 0.19 12.22
C ASN A 48 6.81 -0.09 11.04
N PHE A 49 6.79 0.76 10.01
CA PHE A 49 7.63 0.70 8.81
C PHE A 49 7.49 2.03 8.03
N PHE A 50 8.34 2.22 7.02
CA PHE A 50 8.27 3.41 6.16
C PHE A 50 7.50 3.10 4.87
N CYS A 51 6.69 4.07 4.42
CA CYS A 51 5.77 3.89 3.30
C CYS A 51 6.26 4.61 2.03
N ASN A 52 5.99 4.02 0.86
CA ASN A 52 6.10 4.64 -0.45
C ASN A 52 4.71 5.02 -0.97
N TYR A 53 4.28 6.25 -0.69
CA TYR A 53 2.95 6.73 -1.08
C TYR A 53 2.79 6.96 -2.59
N GLU A 54 3.88 7.21 -3.33
CA GLU A 54 3.81 7.40 -4.79
C GLU A 54 3.42 6.10 -5.51
N GLU A 55 3.79 4.95 -4.93
CA GLU A 55 3.40 3.63 -5.42
C GLU A 55 2.16 3.07 -4.73
N SER A 56 1.65 3.73 -3.68
CA SER A 56 0.42 3.29 -3.00
C SER A 56 -0.81 3.74 -3.80
N ARG A 57 -1.83 2.88 -3.87
CA ARG A 57 -3.04 3.15 -4.66
C ARG A 57 -4.25 2.48 -4.03
N GLY A 58 -5.37 3.20 -4.00
CA GLY A 58 -6.64 2.69 -3.49
C GLY A 58 -6.46 2.11 -2.08
N ASN A 59 -6.80 0.84 -1.92
CA ASN A 59 -6.73 0.19 -0.61
C ASN A 59 -5.37 -0.44 -0.32
N TYR A 60 -4.35 -0.23 -1.16
CA TYR A 60 -3.04 -0.83 -0.97
C TYR A 60 -1.96 0.18 -0.64
N LEU A 61 -1.31 -0.07 0.49
CA LEU A 61 -0.14 0.65 0.96
C LEU A 61 1.12 -0.11 0.53
N VAL A 62 2.02 0.60 -0.13
CA VAL A 62 3.34 0.08 -0.52
C VAL A 62 4.38 0.59 0.48
N ASP A 63 5.21 -0.29 1.02
CA ASP A 63 6.34 0.10 1.87
C ASP A 63 7.61 0.41 1.06
N VAL A 64 8.63 0.98 1.71
CA VAL A 64 9.91 1.32 1.05
C VAL A 64 10.72 0.10 0.60
N ASP A 65 10.37 -1.09 1.10
CA ASP A 65 10.94 -2.38 0.73
C ASP A 65 10.18 -3.01 -0.46
N GLY A 66 9.12 -2.35 -0.94
CA GLY A 66 8.31 -2.73 -2.09
C GLY A 66 7.27 -3.81 -1.78
N ASN A 67 6.94 -4.02 -0.51
CA ASN A 67 5.81 -4.84 -0.08
C ASN A 67 4.52 -4.07 -0.33
N ARG A 68 3.56 -4.70 -1.00
CA ARG A 68 2.22 -4.16 -1.20
C ARG A 68 1.25 -4.86 -0.27
N MET A 69 0.66 -4.11 0.65
CA MET A 69 -0.22 -4.60 1.69
C MET A 69 -1.63 -4.03 1.52
N LEU A 70 -2.66 -4.81 1.84
CA LEU A 70 -4.02 -4.30 1.94
C LEU A 70 -4.13 -3.46 3.23
N ASP A 71 -4.38 -2.17 3.11
CA ASP A 71 -4.50 -1.24 4.22
C ASP A 71 -5.94 -1.17 4.75
N VAL A 72 -6.21 -1.93 5.80
CA VAL A 72 -7.48 -1.91 6.55
C VAL A 72 -7.43 -0.89 7.71
N TYR A 73 -6.24 -0.36 8.01
CA TYR A 73 -6.06 0.60 9.10
C TYR A 73 -6.24 2.05 8.63
N THR A 74 -6.00 2.31 7.34
CA THR A 74 -6.24 3.60 6.64
C THR A 74 -5.62 4.78 7.37
N GLN A 75 -4.38 4.60 7.84
CA GLN A 75 -3.64 5.53 8.70
C GLN A 75 -4.48 6.09 9.85
N ILE A 76 -4.91 5.21 10.77
CA ILE A 76 -5.78 5.60 11.89
C ILE A 76 -7.11 6.18 11.37
N SER A 77 -7.73 5.53 10.38
CA SER A 77 -8.99 5.97 9.77
C SER A 77 -8.96 7.40 9.20
N SER A 78 -7.77 7.90 8.82
CA SER A 78 -7.59 9.27 8.31
C SER A 78 -7.56 9.36 6.79
N ILE A 79 -7.48 8.23 6.07
CA ILE A 79 -7.55 8.18 4.60
C ILE A 79 -8.99 7.85 4.19
N PRO A 80 -9.77 8.82 3.64
CA PRO A 80 -11.20 8.63 3.39
C PRO A 80 -11.53 7.93 2.07
N ILE A 81 -10.62 7.95 1.09
CA ILE A 81 -10.91 7.48 -0.29
C ILE A 81 -9.86 6.52 -0.86
N GLY A 82 -8.91 6.07 -0.04
CA GLY A 82 -7.70 5.37 -0.49
C GLY A 82 -6.67 6.33 -1.04
#